data_AF-A0A140L6V1-F1
#
_entry.id   AF-A0A140L6V1-F1
#
_cell.length_a   1.000
_cell.length_b   1.000
_cell.length_c   1.000
_cell.angle_alpha   90.00
_cell.angle_beta   90.00
_cell.angle_gamma   90.00
#
_symmetry.space_group_name_H-M   'P 1'
#
loop_
_entity.id
_entity.type
_entity.pdbx_description
1 polymer ?
#
loop_
_entity_poly.entity_id
_entity_poly.type
_entity_poly.pdbx_seq_one_letter_code
_entity_poly.pdbx_strand_id
1 'polypeptide(L)'
;MKINTNLPIDINPSYHQKDKAQIEDFKQILEKAKENRDEKKLMETCKQLEAVFLNMVFKTMRSTVQRDGFIPRSFEREMFEGMLDEKVAENIAMGQGIGLAQQMYKQLSRNFTSGKNEDPDIE
;
A
#
# COMPACT_ATOMS: atom_id res chain seq x y z
N MET A 1 14.58 32.25 -7.30
CA MET A 1 13.70 31.69 -6.26
C MET A 1 14.16 30.27 -5.98
N LYS A 2 14.73 29.99 -4.80
CA LYS A 2 15.19 28.63 -4.44
C LYS A 2 14.11 28.00 -3.56
N ILE A 3 13.46 26.96 -4.06
CA ILE A 3 12.45 26.21 -3.31
C ILE A 3 13.21 25.23 -2.42
N ASN A 4 13.16 25.42 -1.11
CA ASN A 4 13.77 24.52 -0.15
C ASN A 4 12.85 23.30 0.02
N THR A 5 13.32 22.11 -0.35
CA THR A 5 12.56 20.85 -0.32
C THR A 5 12.70 20.07 0.98
N ASN A 6 13.30 20.64 2.03
CA ASN A 6 13.45 19.97 3.32
C ASN A 6 12.36 20.37 4.31
N LEU A 7 11.09 20.10 3.99
CA LEU A 7 10.09 19.99 5.05
C LEU A 7 10.26 18.63 5.73
N PRO A 8 10.50 18.58 7.05
CA PRO A 8 10.44 17.32 7.78
C PRO A 8 9.01 16.80 7.65
N ILE A 9 8.86 15.61 7.05
CA ILE A 9 7.61 14.87 7.06
C ILE A 9 7.41 14.47 8.53
N ASP A 10 6.64 15.29 9.26
CA ASP A 10 6.32 15.02 10.65
C ASP A 10 5.22 13.93 10.67
N ILE A 11 5.66 12.67 10.69
CA ILE A 11 4.79 11.51 10.80
C ILE A 11 4.32 11.46 12.26
N ASN A 12 3.15 12.02 12.54
CA ASN A 12 2.54 11.97 13.86
C ASN A 12 2.40 10.49 14.32
N PRO A 13 3.04 10.08 15.44
CA PRO A 13 3.23 8.68 15.80
C PRO A 13 1.97 7.96 16.31
N SER A 14 0.83 8.64 16.45
CA SER A 14 -0.40 8.07 17.04
C SER A 14 -1.17 7.08 16.16
N TYR A 15 -0.70 6.76 14.95
CA TYR A 15 -1.41 5.87 13.99
C TYR A 15 -0.71 4.53 13.70
N HIS A 16 0.41 4.21 14.35
CA HIS A 16 1.30 3.11 13.95
C HIS A 16 0.82 1.68 14.24
N GLN A 17 -0.32 1.46 14.90
CA GLN A 17 -0.68 0.11 15.32
C GLN A 17 -1.41 -0.70 14.23
N LYS A 18 -2.26 -0.05 13.40
CA LYS A 18 -3.02 -0.72 12.32
C LYS A 18 -2.13 -1.09 11.13
N ASP A 19 -1.19 -0.21 10.77
CA ASP A 19 -0.30 -0.42 9.60
C ASP A 19 0.71 -1.56 9.83
N LYS A 20 1.26 -1.71 11.04
CA LYS A 20 2.16 -2.84 11.36
C LYS A 20 1.47 -4.19 11.31
N ALA A 21 0.24 -4.27 11.83
CA ALA A 21 -0.56 -5.50 11.77
C ALA A 21 -0.86 -5.88 10.31
N GLN A 22 -1.27 -4.91 9.49
CA GLN A 22 -1.53 -5.13 8.06
C GLN A 22 -0.27 -5.56 7.27
N ILE A 23 0.91 -5.03 7.61
CA ILE A 23 2.18 -5.44 7.00
C ILE A 23 2.54 -6.90 7.35
N GLU A 24 2.28 -7.33 8.59
CA GLU A 24 2.57 -8.70 9.01
C GLU A 24 1.56 -9.69 8.41
N ASP A 25 0.28 -9.33 8.37
CA ASP A 25 -0.76 -10.09 7.69
C ASP A 25 -0.43 -10.26 6.19
N PHE A 26 0.04 -9.19 5.54
CA PHE A 26 0.50 -9.23 4.15
C PHE A 26 1.64 -10.22 3.93
N LYS A 27 2.67 -10.23 4.79
CA LYS A 27 3.77 -11.22 4.67
C LYS A 27 3.24 -12.65 4.75
N GLN A 28 2.34 -12.93 5.69
CA GLN A 28 1.77 -14.27 5.84
C GLN A 28 0.94 -14.68 4.62
N ILE A 29 0.15 -13.76 4.06
CA ILE A 29 -0.63 -14.02 2.85
C ILE A 29 0.30 -14.23 1.65
N LEU A 30 1.37 -13.46 1.53
CA LEU A 30 2.38 -13.63 0.49
C LEU A 30 3.09 -15.00 0.57
N GLU A 31 3.58 -15.40 1.74
CA GLU A 31 4.23 -16.71 1.91
C GLU A 31 3.25 -17.84 1.59
N LYS A 32 1.99 -17.75 2.04
CA LYS A 32 0.95 -18.74 1.67
C LYS A 32 0.63 -18.74 0.17
N ALA A 33 0.60 -17.57 -0.48
CA ALA A 33 0.38 -17.47 -1.93
C ALA A 33 1.55 -18.07 -2.71
N LYS A 34 2.78 -17.90 -2.20
CA LYS A 34 4.01 -18.51 -2.72
C LYS A 34 3.98 -20.03 -2.59
N GLU A 35 3.59 -20.57 -1.44
CA GLU A 35 3.49 -22.02 -1.21
C GLU A 35 2.43 -22.66 -2.12
N ASN A 36 1.25 -22.04 -2.24
CA ASN A 36 0.12 -22.61 -2.97
C ASN A 36 0.09 -22.28 -4.47
N ARG A 37 1.03 -21.45 -4.96
CA ARG A 37 1.07 -20.93 -6.35
C ARG A 37 -0.27 -20.35 -6.82
N ASP A 38 -1.01 -19.73 -5.91
CA ASP A 38 -2.31 -19.15 -6.20
C ASP A 38 -2.12 -17.75 -6.80
N GLU A 39 -2.05 -17.68 -8.12
CA GLU A 39 -1.86 -16.43 -8.86
C GLU A 39 -2.97 -15.40 -8.60
N LYS A 40 -4.21 -15.85 -8.37
CA LYS A 40 -5.34 -14.94 -8.10
C LYS A 40 -5.18 -14.30 -6.73
N LYS A 41 -4.87 -15.11 -5.73
CA LYS A 41 -4.64 -14.64 -4.36
C LYS A 41 -3.42 -13.72 -4.27
N LEU A 42 -2.36 -14.02 -5.02
CA LEU A 42 -1.18 -13.16 -5.14
C LEU A 42 -1.55 -11.78 -5.72
N MET A 43 -2.32 -11.75 -6.82
CA MET A 43 -2.78 -10.50 -7.43
C MET A 43 -3.67 -9.70 -6.47
N GLU A 44 -4.61 -10.35 -5.79
CA GLU A 44 -5.48 -9.73 -4.80
C GLU A 44 -4.67 -9.08 -3.66
N THR A 45 -3.66 -9.80 -3.16
CA THR A 45 -2.74 -9.30 -2.14
C THR A 45 -1.95 -8.08 -2.62
N CYS A 46 -1.51 -8.09 -3.88
CA CYS A 46 -0.85 -6.94 -4.50
C CYS A 46 -1.80 -5.72 -4.62
N LYS A 47 -3.07 -5.94 -4.95
CA LYS A 47 -4.10 -4.87 -4.98
C LYS A 47 -4.37 -4.30 -3.58
N GLN A 48 -4.43 -5.15 -2.55
CA GLN A 48 -4.58 -4.69 -1.18
C GLN A 48 -3.40 -3.81 -0.74
N LEU A 49 -2.17 -4.14 -1.15
CA LEU A 49 -1.02 -3.28 -0.88
C LEU A 49 -1.09 -1.94 -1.63
N GLU A 50 -1.52 -1.95 -2.88
CA GLU A 50 -1.76 -0.72 -3.64
C GLU A 50 -2.79 0.18 -2.95
N ALA A 51 -3.84 -0.39 -2.34
CA ALA A 51 -4.81 0.36 -1.54
C ALA A 51 -4.17 1.02 -0.30
N VAL A 52 -3.34 0.27 0.45
CA VAL A 52 -2.62 0.82 1.62
C VAL A 52 -1.69 1.96 1.19
N PHE A 53 -0.96 1.76 0.09
CA PHE A 53 -0.09 2.79 -0.46
C PHE A 53 -0.87 4.04 -0.87
N LEU A 54 -1.98 3.89 -1.58
CA LEU A 54 -2.84 5.02 -1.97
C LEU A 54 -3.40 5.77 -0.75
N ASN A 55 -3.79 5.04 0.30
CA ASN A 55 -4.24 5.65 1.55
C ASN A 55 -3.13 6.51 2.19
N MET A 56 -1.89 6.02 2.18
CA MET A 56 -0.72 6.79 2.64
C MET A 56 -0.51 8.04 1.78
N VAL A 57 -0.60 7.92 0.45
CA VAL A 57 -0.49 9.04 -0.48
C VAL A 57 -1.56 10.10 -0.19
N PHE A 58 -2.83 9.72 -0.01
CA PHE A 58 -3.90 10.66 0.31
C PHE A 58 -3.67 11.37 1.65
N LYS A 59 -3.24 10.62 2.67
CA LYS A 59 -2.88 11.19 3.97
C LYS A 59 -1.74 12.20 3.85
N THR A 60 -0.68 11.86 3.11
CA THR A 60 0.45 12.78 2.87
C THR A 60 0.01 14.01 2.06
N MET A 61 -0.80 13.86 1.02
CA MET A 61 -1.37 15.00 0.29
C MET A 61 -2.19 15.91 1.22
N ARG A 62 -2.95 15.34 2.16
CA ARG A 62 -3.76 16.10 3.11
C ARG A 62 -2.92 16.76 4.21
N SER A 63 -1.73 16.25 4.52
CA SER A 63 -0.82 16.87 5.49
C SER A 63 -0.07 18.08 4.90
N THR A 64 0.06 18.18 3.57
CA THR A 64 0.67 19.36 2.92
C THR A 64 -0.24 20.57 2.86
N VAL A 65 -1.56 20.39 3.01
CA VAL A 65 -2.51 21.50 3.08
C VAL A 65 -2.36 22.20 4.43
N GLN A 66 -1.88 23.46 4.41
CA GLN A 66 -1.78 24.31 5.59
C GLN A 66 -3.14 24.43 6.28
N ARG A 67 -3.17 24.21 7.59
CA ARG A 67 -4.41 24.00 8.36
C ARG A 67 -4.91 25.27 9.05
N ASP A 68 -4.49 26.43 8.54
CA ASP A 68 -4.63 27.74 9.19
C ASP A 68 -5.98 28.42 8.90
N GLY A 69 -7.06 27.65 8.96
CA GLY A 69 -8.42 28.16 8.81
C GLY A 69 -8.98 28.68 10.13
N PHE A 70 -9.83 29.72 10.06
CA PHE A 70 -10.61 30.22 11.21
C PHE A 70 -11.56 29.17 11.83
N ILE A 71 -11.78 28.04 11.16
CA ILE A 71 -12.62 26.93 11.65
C ILE A 71 -11.73 25.80 12.18
N PRO A 72 -11.80 25.48 13.49
CA PRO A 72 -11.08 24.34 14.05
C PRO A 72 -11.64 23.03 13.48
N ARG A 73 -10.75 22.07 13.16
CA ARG A 73 -11.21 20.71 12.81
C ARG A 73 -11.64 19.97 14.07
N SER A 74 -12.75 19.25 13.94
CA SER A 74 -13.26 18.37 14.99
C SER A 74 -12.69 16.95 14.82
N PHE A 75 -12.64 16.21 15.92
CA PHE A 75 -12.17 14.82 15.94
C PHE A 75 -13.01 13.93 15.01
N GLU A 76 -14.33 14.14 14.96
CA GLU A 76 -15.27 13.39 14.13
C GLU A 76 -14.99 13.60 12.65
N ARG A 77 -14.61 14.83 12.26
CA ARG A 77 -14.22 15.13 10.89
C ARG A 77 -12.95 14.37 10.50
N GLU A 78 -11.94 14.37 11.36
CA GLU A 78 -10.68 13.67 11.07
C GLU A 78 -10.89 12.15 10.96
N MET A 79 -11.75 11.58 11.80
CA MET A 79 -12.16 10.18 11.72
C MET A 79 -12.88 9.89 10.39
N PHE A 80 -13.88 10.69 10.02
CA PHE A 80 -14.64 10.50 8.79
C PHE A 80 -13.75 10.64 7.55
N GLU A 81 -12.87 11.64 7.53
CA GLU A 81 -11.89 11.86 6.47
C GLU A 81 -10.94 10.66 6.32
N GLY A 82 -10.47 10.08 7.44
CA GLY A 82 -9.64 8.88 7.42
C GLY A 82 -10.36 7.66 6.83
N MET A 83 -11.63 7.43 7.22
CA MET A 83 -12.46 6.36 6.67
C MET A 83 -12.76 6.56 5.17
N LEU A 84 -13.01 7.81 4.78
CA LEU A 84 -13.21 8.17 3.38
C LEU A 84 -11.96 7.87 2.55
N ASP A 85 -10.79 8.28 3.02
CA ASP A 85 -9.52 8.04 2.33
C ASP A 85 -9.23 6.53 2.23
N GLU A 86 -9.60 5.73 3.24
CA GLU A 86 -9.47 4.26 3.20
C GLU A 86 -10.36 3.64 2.12
N LYS A 87 -11.64 4.05 2.06
CA LYS A 87 -12.59 3.53 1.07
C LYS A 87 -12.30 3.97 -0.35
N VAL A 88 -11.85 5.21 -0.54
CA VAL A 88 -11.45 5.72 -1.86
C VAL A 88 -10.23 4.95 -2.36
N ALA A 89 -9.21 4.76 -1.51
CA ALA A 89 -8.02 4.00 -1.88
C ALA A 89 -8.33 2.55 -2.25
N GLU A 90 -9.20 1.88 -1.47
CA GLU A 90 -9.66 0.52 -1.76
C GLU A 90 -10.39 0.44 -3.11
N ASN A 91 -11.33 1.35 -3.39
CA ASN A 91 -12.05 1.36 -4.67
C ASN A 91 -11.12 1.56 -5.86
N ILE A 92 -10.16 2.47 -5.76
CA ILE A 92 -9.20 2.75 -6.84
C ILE A 92 -8.34 1.51 -7.11
N ALA A 93 -7.77 0.90 -6.07
CA ALA A 93 -6.91 -0.27 -6.19
C ALA A 93 -7.66 -1.53 -6.69
N MET A 94 -8.92 -1.71 -6.28
CA MET A 94 -9.74 -2.84 -6.75
C MET A 94 -10.13 -2.70 -8.22
N GLY A 95 -10.29 -1.48 -8.72
CA GLY A 95 -10.50 -1.18 -10.14
C GLY A 95 -9.23 -1.27 -10.98
N GLN A 96 -8.93 -0.22 -11.74
CA GLN A 96 -7.75 -0.13 -12.59
C GLN A 96 -6.46 0.11 -11.79
N GLY A 97 -6.56 0.72 -10.61
CA GLY A 97 -5.40 1.08 -9.79
C GLY A 97 -4.51 2.15 -10.44
N ILE A 98 -3.30 2.28 -9.92
CA ILE A 98 -2.27 3.17 -10.46
C ILE A 98 -1.17 2.40 -11.21
N GLY A 99 -1.27 1.07 -11.28
CA GLY A 99 -0.30 0.22 -11.96
C GLY A 99 0.66 -0.50 -11.01
N LEU A 100 0.64 -0.18 -9.71
CA LEU A 100 1.63 -0.68 -8.75
C LEU A 100 1.39 -2.16 -8.47
N ALA A 101 0.14 -2.59 -8.30
CA ALA A 101 -0.22 -3.98 -8.08
C ALA A 101 0.29 -4.89 -9.22
N GLN A 102 0.18 -4.45 -10.47
CA GLN A 102 0.64 -5.22 -11.63
C GLN A 102 2.16 -5.32 -11.68
N GLN A 103 2.89 -4.24 -11.33
CA GLN A 103 4.35 -4.29 -11.25
C GLN A 103 4.83 -5.21 -10.13
N MET A 104 4.19 -5.16 -8.96
CA MET A 104 4.50 -6.06 -7.85
C MET A 104 4.25 -7.51 -8.22
N TYR A 105 3.07 -7.80 -8.79
CA TYR A 105 2.73 -9.13 -9.26
C TYR A 105 3.75 -9.64 -10.29
N LYS A 106 4.14 -8.81 -11.27
CA LYS A 106 5.13 -9.19 -12.29
C LYS A 106 6.50 -9.52 -11.69
N GLN A 107 6.94 -8.76 -10.69
CA GLN A 107 8.22 -9.02 -10.02
C GLN A 107 8.16 -10.31 -9.19
N LEU A 108 7.08 -10.49 -8.43
CA LEU A 108 6.87 -11.68 -7.61
C LEU A 108 6.72 -12.93 -8.49
N SER A 109 5.89 -12.89 -9.54
CA SER A 109 5.69 -13.99 -10.48
C SER A 109 6.96 -14.39 -11.23
N ARG A 110 7.79 -13.42 -11.64
CA ARG A 110 9.09 -13.73 -12.26
C ARG A 110 10.01 -14.48 -11.30
N ASN A 111 10.10 -14.04 -10.04
CA ASN A 111 10.87 -14.72 -9.01
C ASN A 111 10.31 -16.13 -8.68
N PHE A 112 9.00 -16.36 -8.84
CA PHE A 112 8.41 -17.69 -8.73
C PHE A 112 8.78 -18.63 -9.90
N THR A 113 8.98 -18.10 -11.11
CA THR A 113 9.35 -18.90 -12.30
C THR A 113 10.85 -19.17 -12.43
N SER A 114 11.72 -18.30 -11.91
CA SER A 114 13.17 -18.45 -12.03
C SER A 114 13.78 -19.56 -11.15
N GLY A 115 13.04 -20.13 -10.20
CA GLY A 115 13.46 -21.31 -9.43
C GLY A 115 13.28 -22.65 -10.16
N LYS A 116 13.06 -22.63 -11.49
CA LYS A 116 12.74 -23.82 -12.29
C LYS A 116 13.79 -24.21 -13.34
N ASN A 117 15.01 -23.64 -13.28
CA ASN A 117 16.10 -23.92 -14.22
C ASN A 117 17.40 -24.32 -13.51
N GLU A 118 17.35 -25.25 -12.56
CA GLU A 118 18.52 -26.02 -12.10
C GLU A 118 18.05 -27.46 -11.87
N ASP A 119 17.95 -28.21 -12.96
CA ASP A 119 18.36 -29.62 -13.15
C ASP A 119 17.56 -30.25 -14.30
N PRO A 120 18.16 -30.40 -15.48
CA PRO A 120 18.01 -31.62 -16.24
C PRO A 120 19.10 -32.59 -15.77
N ASP A 121 18.75 -33.47 -14.84
CA ASP A 121 19.35 -34.80 -14.78
C ASP A 121 19.29 -35.38 -16.21
N ILE A 122 20.44 -35.44 -16.89
CA ILE A 122 20.65 -36.29 -18.05
C ILE A 122 21.89 -37.11 -17.75
N GLU A 123 21.63 -38.38 -17.39
CA GLU A 123 22.44 -39.60 -17.58
C GLU A 123 23.96 -39.46 -17.83
#